data_AF-A0A2P8B1U1-F1
#
_entry.id   AF-A0A2P8B1U1-F1
#
_cell.length_a   1.000
_cell.length_b   1.000
_cell.length_c   1.000
_cell.angle_alpha   90.00
_cell.angle_beta   90.00
_cell.angle_gamma   90.00
#
_symmetry.space_group_name_H-M   'P 1'
#
loop_
_entity.id
_entity.type
_entity.pdbx_description
1 polymer ?
#
loop_
_entity_poly.entity_id
_entity_poly.type
_entity_poly.pdbx_seq_one_letter_code
_entity_poly.pdbx_strand_id
1 'polypeptide(L)'
;MPFPAPRRSGAARPAAGPRTSTTLGATVCGGPPGFPLSAPAAGACCVADVERQRSVGRAPRRRRVRPVAGRLDRRTESPPTPAGSRAVPSGHAGRVHIPWRTSAHVFAQILRRHGVEQDAVIDVEAAWGGFVEFLQLDIDGLDSAPDSDADGFIVQWGRRSWSDNRVILTFTRQLAIADVVDHDDPNWQPELWQLDLEMAFDDEVDLIGLESLDVHDTGFRFPPIGPRRAAALTDTWAETQRHAPVRAAWIATPASSGLSFECVC
;
A
#
# COMPACT_ATOMS: atom_id res chain seq x y z
N MET A 1 -8.72 -66.22 -20.69
CA MET A 1 -9.84 -66.23 -19.72
C MET A 1 -10.20 -64.78 -19.41
N PRO A 2 -11.20 -64.18 -20.08
CA PRO A 2 -11.59 -62.79 -19.84
C PRO A 2 -12.68 -62.69 -18.75
N PHE A 3 -12.58 -61.67 -17.89
CA PHE A 3 -13.57 -61.31 -16.88
C PHE A 3 -14.79 -60.64 -17.53
N PRO A 4 -16.03 -60.93 -17.08
CA PRO A 4 -17.22 -60.23 -17.53
C PRO A 4 -17.53 -59.01 -16.66
N ALA A 5 -17.94 -57.92 -17.30
CA ALA A 5 -18.58 -56.77 -16.66
C ALA A 5 -20.06 -57.06 -16.35
N PRO A 6 -20.67 -56.35 -15.38
CA PRO A 6 -22.12 -56.15 -15.41
C PRO A 6 -22.55 -54.67 -15.32
N ARG A 7 -23.36 -54.32 -16.33
CA ARG A 7 -24.67 -53.65 -16.32
C ARG A 7 -24.90 -52.34 -15.55
N ARG A 8 -25.23 -51.32 -16.36
CA ARG A 8 -26.08 -50.17 -16.05
C ARG A 8 -27.48 -50.58 -15.56
N SER A 9 -27.99 -49.86 -14.57
CA SER A 9 -29.41 -49.64 -14.33
C SER A 9 -29.64 -48.15 -14.06
N GLY A 10 -30.58 -47.56 -14.79
CA GLY A 10 -31.05 -46.19 -14.60
C GLY A 10 -32.37 -46.14 -13.83
N ALA A 11 -32.62 -45.00 -13.20
CA ALA A 11 -33.90 -44.44 -12.73
C ALA A 11 -33.52 -43.25 -11.84
N ALA A 12 -34.26 -42.16 -11.67
CA ALA A 12 -35.39 -41.53 -12.33
C ALA A 12 -35.42 -40.09 -11.79
N ARG A 13 -35.82 -39.11 -12.61
CA ARG A 13 -36.12 -37.73 -12.19
C ARG A 13 -37.38 -37.70 -11.32
N PRO A 14 -37.46 -36.82 -10.31
CA PRO A 14 -38.72 -36.19 -9.94
C PRO A 14 -38.79 -34.73 -10.37
N ALA A 15 -39.98 -34.33 -10.79
CA ALA A 15 -40.38 -33.02 -11.22
C ALA A 15 -40.56 -32.07 -10.02
N ALA A 16 -40.09 -30.83 -10.16
CA ALA A 16 -40.38 -29.74 -9.24
C ALA A 16 -41.69 -29.06 -9.65
N GLY A 17 -42.68 -29.09 -8.74
CA GLY A 17 -43.90 -28.30 -8.80
C GLY A 17 -43.72 -26.90 -8.17
N PRO A 18 -44.71 -26.00 -8.35
CA PRO A 18 -44.53 -24.55 -8.23
C PRO A 18 -44.58 -24.04 -6.78
N ARG A 19 -43.77 -23.02 -6.48
CA ARG A 19 -43.83 -22.23 -5.24
C ARG A 19 -44.89 -21.14 -5.39
N THR A 20 -45.92 -21.19 -4.55
CA THR A 20 -46.85 -20.10 -4.28
C THR A 20 -46.24 -19.09 -3.33
N SER A 21 -46.39 -17.81 -3.66
CA SER A 21 -46.13 -16.65 -2.81
C SER A 21 -47.03 -16.63 -1.58
N THR A 22 -46.46 -16.26 -0.42
CA THR A 22 -47.21 -15.70 0.71
C THR A 22 -46.44 -14.50 1.26
N THR A 23 -47.10 -13.35 1.16
CA THR A 23 -46.78 -12.06 1.80
C THR A 23 -47.29 -12.02 3.25
N LEU A 24 -46.74 -11.11 4.06
CA LEU A 24 -47.07 -10.70 5.45
C LEU A 24 -46.09 -11.23 6.51
N GLY A 25 -45.58 -10.43 7.46
CA GLY A 25 -45.99 -9.09 7.88
C GLY A 25 -44.83 -8.28 8.48
N ALA A 26 -45.06 -6.96 8.46
CA ALA A 26 -44.22 -5.97 9.10
C ALA A 26 -44.37 -6.04 10.63
N THR A 27 -43.25 -6.04 11.34
CA THR A 27 -43.22 -5.80 12.79
C THR A 27 -42.60 -4.43 13.02
N VAL A 28 -43.42 -3.54 13.57
CA VAL A 28 -43.05 -2.25 14.14
C VAL A 28 -42.37 -2.51 15.49
N CYS A 29 -41.15 -2.02 15.68
CA CYS A 29 -40.53 -1.89 16.99
C CYS A 29 -40.36 -0.40 17.30
N GLY A 30 -41.11 0.07 18.31
CA GLY A 30 -40.97 1.41 18.87
C GLY A 30 -39.72 1.51 19.75
N GLY A 31 -38.99 2.61 19.61
CA GLY A 31 -37.87 2.97 20.47
C GLY A 31 -38.28 3.92 21.61
N PRO A 32 -37.61 3.88 22.77
CA PRO A 32 -37.72 4.92 23.80
C PRO A 32 -36.75 6.09 23.52
N PRO A 33 -37.04 7.31 24.03
CA PRO A 33 -36.24 8.49 23.75
C PRO A 33 -35.15 8.74 24.79
N GLY A 34 -34.02 9.28 24.32
CA GLY A 34 -33.10 10.09 25.13
C GLY A 34 -31.72 9.48 25.31
N PHE A 35 -30.76 9.88 24.47
CA PHE A 35 -29.41 10.38 24.81
C PHE A 35 -28.72 10.82 23.49
N PRO A 36 -27.86 11.85 23.50
CA PRO A 36 -27.38 12.49 22.27
C PRO A 36 -26.23 11.69 21.64
N LEU A 37 -26.39 11.36 20.36
CA LEU A 37 -25.35 10.82 19.49
C LEU A 37 -24.50 11.96 18.93
N SER A 38 -23.23 12.03 19.34
CA SER A 38 -22.18 12.57 18.47
C SER A 38 -21.88 11.52 17.41
N ALA A 39 -22.14 11.85 16.15
CA ALA A 39 -21.79 11.03 15.00
C ALA A 39 -20.35 11.34 14.56
N PRO A 40 -19.53 10.33 14.20
CA PRO A 40 -18.47 10.51 13.23
C PRO A 40 -19.06 10.32 11.82
N ALA A 41 -18.70 11.23 10.92
CA ALA A 41 -19.10 11.21 9.53
C ALA A 41 -18.51 9.98 8.81
N ALA A 42 -19.38 9.14 8.27
CA ALA A 42 -19.02 8.15 7.25
C ALA A 42 -18.89 8.90 5.91
N GLY A 43 -17.64 9.13 5.49
CA GLY A 43 -17.33 9.56 4.13
C GLY A 43 -17.47 8.36 3.19
N ALA A 44 -18.47 8.42 2.30
CA ALA A 44 -18.71 7.43 1.28
C ALA A 44 -17.61 7.52 0.20
N CYS A 45 -16.94 6.41 -0.06
CA CYS A 45 -16.01 6.25 -1.17
C CYS A 45 -16.73 6.47 -2.50
N CYS A 46 -16.26 7.41 -3.31
CA CYS A 46 -16.51 7.48 -4.74
C CYS A 46 -15.15 7.68 -5.41
N VAL A 47 -14.58 6.63 -6.01
CA VAL A 47 -13.45 6.79 -6.93
C VAL A 47 -13.76 6.06 -8.23
N ALA A 48 -13.41 6.75 -9.30
CA ALA A 48 -13.85 6.55 -10.66
C ALA A 48 -13.18 5.36 -11.37
N ASP A 49 -13.92 4.87 -12.34
CA ASP A 49 -13.54 3.97 -13.43
C ASP A 49 -12.34 4.53 -14.23
N VAL A 50 -11.45 3.65 -14.76
CA VAL A 50 -10.84 3.68 -16.11
C VAL A 50 -9.48 2.94 -16.20
N GLU A 51 -9.54 1.80 -16.89
CA GLU A 51 -8.74 1.36 -18.06
C GLU A 51 -7.20 1.20 -17.97
N ARG A 52 -6.79 -0.07 -17.99
CA ARG A 52 -5.41 -0.60 -17.90
C ARG A 52 -4.73 -0.64 -19.28
N GLN A 53 -3.73 0.20 -19.54
CA GLN A 53 -2.87 0.06 -20.72
C GLN A 53 -1.78 -1.01 -20.51
N ARG A 54 -1.83 -2.09 -21.30
CA ARG A 54 -0.75 -3.07 -21.44
C ARG A 54 0.18 -2.67 -22.59
N SER A 55 1.46 -2.43 -22.32
CA SER A 55 2.50 -2.30 -23.35
C SER A 55 3.50 -3.46 -23.27
N VAL A 56 3.60 -4.19 -24.37
CA VAL A 56 4.47 -5.36 -24.59
C VAL A 56 5.81 -4.92 -25.17
N GLY A 57 6.91 -5.33 -24.51
CA GLY A 57 8.10 -5.91 -25.16
C GLY A 57 9.23 -4.97 -25.62
N ARG A 58 10.42 -5.16 -25.04
CA ARG A 58 11.64 -5.72 -25.71
C ARG A 58 12.89 -5.55 -24.84
N ALA A 59 13.61 -6.65 -24.63
CA ALA A 59 14.95 -6.66 -24.04
C ALA A 59 16.04 -6.24 -25.04
N PRO A 60 17.19 -5.73 -24.55
CA PRO A 60 18.46 -6.12 -25.16
C PRO A 60 19.61 -6.43 -24.18
N ARG A 61 20.19 -7.60 -24.44
CA ARG A 61 21.63 -7.93 -24.56
C ARG A 61 22.64 -7.43 -23.50
N ARG A 62 23.10 -8.42 -22.72
CA ARG A 62 24.33 -8.44 -21.92
C ARG A 62 25.58 -8.12 -22.76
N ARG A 63 26.43 -7.22 -22.26
CA ARG A 63 27.85 -7.11 -22.65
C ARG A 63 28.74 -7.39 -21.43
N ARG A 64 29.62 -8.38 -21.58
CA ARG A 64 30.70 -8.70 -20.65
C ARG A 64 31.82 -7.66 -20.79
N VAL A 65 32.34 -7.16 -19.67
CA VAL A 65 33.62 -6.45 -19.61
C VAL A 65 34.52 -7.18 -18.62
N ARG A 66 35.75 -7.51 -19.06
CA ARG A 66 36.81 -8.17 -18.29
C ARG A 66 37.58 -7.13 -17.44
N PRO A 67 38.24 -7.55 -16.35
CA PRO A 67 38.93 -6.66 -15.43
C PRO A 67 40.32 -6.26 -15.95
N VAL A 68 40.72 -5.01 -15.69
CA VAL A 68 42.09 -4.52 -15.86
C VAL A 68 42.66 -4.24 -14.47
N ALA A 69 43.76 -4.93 -14.16
CA ALA A 69 44.61 -4.67 -13.00
C ALA A 69 45.63 -3.57 -13.33
N GLY A 70 45.87 -2.67 -12.38
CA GLY A 70 46.96 -1.69 -12.38
C GLY A 70 46.87 -0.87 -11.10
N ARG A 71 47.65 -1.16 -10.07
CA ARG A 71 49.05 -0.77 -9.82
C ARG A 71 49.05 0.25 -8.68
N LEU A 72 49.53 -0.21 -7.52
CA LEU A 72 49.84 0.59 -6.33
C LEU A 72 50.86 1.68 -6.66
N ASP A 73 50.55 2.93 -6.32
CA ASP A 73 51.57 3.93 -6.00
C ASP A 73 51.25 4.50 -4.60
N ARG A 74 52.09 4.11 -3.63
CA ARG A 74 52.15 4.74 -2.30
C ARG A 74 52.93 6.04 -2.44
N ARG A 75 52.26 7.18 -2.26
CA ARG A 75 52.92 8.43 -1.86
C ARG A 75 52.61 8.71 -0.40
N THR A 76 53.68 8.74 0.38
CA THR A 76 53.74 9.18 1.76
C THR A 76 53.78 10.71 1.74
N GLU A 77 52.70 11.38 2.14
CA GLU A 77 52.70 12.82 2.42
C GLU A 77 52.40 13.03 3.91
N SER A 78 53.28 13.80 4.54
CA SER A 78 53.26 14.17 5.96
C SER A 78 52.09 15.09 6.30
N PRO A 79 51.47 14.97 7.49
CA PRO A 79 50.38 15.85 7.90
C PRO A 79 50.89 17.21 8.39
N PRO A 80 50.29 18.34 7.94
CA PRO A 80 50.47 19.64 8.56
C PRO A 80 49.56 19.82 9.79
N THR A 81 50.06 20.57 10.76
CA THR A 81 49.42 21.04 12.00
C THR A 81 48.13 21.85 11.72
N PRO A 82 47.00 21.61 12.42
CA PRO A 82 45.85 22.48 12.34
C PRO A 82 45.88 23.54 13.47
N ALA A 83 46.11 24.79 13.08
CA ALA A 83 45.64 25.96 13.81
C ALA A 83 44.46 26.55 13.02
N GLY A 84 43.31 26.71 13.68
CA GLY A 84 42.16 27.44 13.14
C GLY A 84 40.85 26.65 13.20
N SER A 85 40.13 26.78 14.31
CA SER A 85 38.69 26.52 14.36
C SER A 85 37.99 27.41 13.34
N ARG A 86 37.70 26.84 12.17
CA ARG A 86 36.67 27.34 11.27
C ARG A 86 35.35 26.72 11.71
N ALA A 87 34.35 27.57 11.93
CA ALA A 87 32.97 27.15 12.11
C ALA A 87 32.59 26.19 10.97
N VAL A 88 32.20 24.98 11.34
CA VAL A 88 31.61 24.01 10.42
C VAL A 88 30.27 24.61 9.98
N PRO A 89 30.07 24.98 8.70
CA PRO A 89 28.73 25.22 8.23
C PRO A 89 27.98 23.89 8.40
N SER A 90 26.90 23.91 9.16
CA SER A 90 25.92 22.82 9.22
C SER A 90 25.36 22.62 7.82
N GLY A 91 26.10 21.88 7.00
CA GLY A 91 25.64 21.39 5.72
C GLY A 91 24.40 20.57 6.02
N HIS A 92 23.25 21.13 5.69
CA HIS A 92 22.07 20.34 5.43
C HIS A 92 22.49 19.44 4.27
N ALA A 93 22.98 18.24 4.59
CA ALA A 93 23.19 17.20 3.60
C ALA A 93 21.87 17.13 2.85
N GLY A 94 21.90 17.54 1.57
CA GLY A 94 20.70 17.82 0.80
C GLY A 94 19.77 16.63 0.90
N ARG A 95 18.64 16.80 1.60
CA ARG A 95 17.57 15.81 1.55
C ARG A 95 17.16 15.72 0.09
N VAL A 96 16.96 14.50 -0.38
CA VAL A 96 16.46 14.31 -1.73
C VAL A 96 14.98 14.66 -1.67
N HIS A 97 14.64 15.82 -2.23
CA HIS A 97 13.27 16.25 -2.45
C HIS A 97 12.79 15.71 -3.80
N ILE A 98 11.57 15.19 -3.84
CA ILE A 98 10.93 14.77 -5.09
C ILE A 98 9.62 15.53 -5.30
N PRO A 99 9.30 15.97 -6.53
CA PRO A 99 7.99 16.52 -6.83
C PRO A 99 6.88 15.48 -6.59
N TRP A 100 5.79 15.84 -5.93
CA TRP A 100 4.70 14.92 -5.61
C TRP A 100 4.14 14.18 -6.84
N ARG A 101 4.09 14.85 -8.01
CA ARG A 101 3.63 14.27 -9.29
C ARG A 101 4.48 13.08 -9.75
N THR A 102 5.70 12.95 -9.23
CA THR A 102 6.63 11.87 -9.56
C THR A 102 6.63 10.74 -8.53
N SER A 103 5.86 10.87 -7.44
CA SER A 103 5.83 9.93 -6.30
C SER A 103 5.64 8.48 -6.74
N ALA A 104 4.65 8.18 -7.58
CA ALA A 104 4.40 6.83 -8.07
C ALA A 104 5.60 6.27 -8.86
N HIS A 105 6.18 7.09 -9.75
CA HIS A 105 7.33 6.67 -10.55
C HIS A 105 8.57 6.42 -9.68
N VAL A 106 8.83 7.30 -8.71
CA VAL A 106 9.94 7.13 -7.78
C VAL A 106 9.73 5.87 -6.96
N PHE A 107 8.56 5.68 -6.36
CA PHE A 107 8.29 4.48 -5.56
C PHE A 107 8.46 3.19 -6.37
N ALA A 108 7.99 3.16 -7.62
CA ALA A 108 8.25 2.05 -8.54
C ALA A 108 9.75 1.75 -8.74
N GLN A 109 10.59 2.79 -8.83
CA GLN A 109 12.04 2.62 -8.92
C GLN A 109 12.63 2.07 -7.61
N ILE A 110 12.12 2.50 -6.45
CA ILE A 110 12.54 1.96 -5.16
C ILE A 110 12.18 0.48 -5.07
N LEU A 111 10.95 0.09 -5.37
CA LEU A 111 10.53 -1.32 -5.37
C LEU A 111 11.47 -2.18 -6.21
N ARG A 112 11.82 -1.74 -7.43
CA ARG A 112 12.77 -2.49 -8.28
C ARG A 112 14.17 -2.62 -7.68
N ARG A 113 14.65 -1.63 -6.91
CA ARG A 113 15.93 -1.74 -6.18
C ARG A 113 15.86 -2.78 -5.05
N HIS A 114 14.68 -2.99 -4.48
CA HIS A 114 14.37 -4.06 -3.53
C HIS A 114 14.02 -5.39 -4.21
N GLY A 115 14.12 -5.48 -5.55
CA GLY A 115 13.82 -6.69 -6.31
C GLY A 115 12.32 -6.97 -6.51
N VAL A 116 11.47 -5.97 -6.28
CA VAL A 116 10.01 -6.07 -6.39
C VAL A 116 9.52 -5.31 -7.62
N GLU A 117 8.67 -5.94 -8.43
CA GLU A 117 7.93 -5.27 -9.50
C GLU A 117 6.52 -4.90 -8.99
N GLN A 118 6.09 -3.66 -9.23
CA GLN A 118 4.86 -3.11 -8.65
C GLN A 118 3.57 -3.83 -9.09
N ASP A 119 3.59 -4.48 -10.26
CA ASP A 119 2.46 -5.20 -10.84
C ASP A 119 2.55 -6.72 -10.67
N ALA A 120 3.64 -7.18 -10.05
CA ALA A 120 3.94 -8.59 -9.80
C ALA A 120 4.75 -8.76 -8.49
N VAL A 121 4.24 -8.22 -7.38
CA VAL A 121 4.83 -8.40 -6.06
C VAL A 121 4.82 -9.89 -5.70
N ILE A 122 6.00 -10.44 -5.44
CA ILE A 122 6.19 -11.84 -5.01
C ILE A 122 6.68 -11.97 -3.57
N ASP A 123 7.17 -10.86 -3.00
CA ASP A 123 7.76 -10.77 -1.67
C ASP A 123 7.24 -9.50 -0.99
N VAL A 124 6.29 -9.70 -0.07
CA VAL A 124 5.60 -8.61 0.65
C VAL A 124 6.55 -7.93 1.64
N GLU A 125 7.51 -8.66 2.21
CA GLU A 125 8.51 -8.10 3.13
C GLU A 125 9.50 -7.20 2.37
N ALA A 126 9.95 -7.60 1.18
CA ALA A 126 10.76 -6.75 0.31
C ALA A 126 9.98 -5.51 -0.16
N ALA A 127 8.68 -5.67 -0.47
CA ALA A 127 7.83 -4.54 -0.83
C ALA A 127 7.68 -3.55 0.34
N TRP A 128 7.52 -4.06 1.57
CA TRP A 128 7.52 -3.25 2.79
C TRP A 128 8.84 -2.50 2.98
N GLY A 129 9.99 -3.15 2.75
CA GLY A 129 11.30 -2.50 2.78
C GLY A 129 11.42 -1.33 1.80
N GLY A 130 10.91 -1.52 0.58
CA GLY A 130 10.84 -0.44 -0.41
C GLY A 130 9.90 0.70 0.00
N PHE A 131 8.77 0.37 0.61
CA PHE A 131 7.80 1.35 1.12
C PHE A 131 8.36 2.15 2.30
N VAL A 132 9.07 1.49 3.22
CA VAL A 132 9.80 2.13 4.33
C VAL A 132 10.83 3.13 3.80
N GLU A 133 11.60 2.77 2.77
CA GLU A 133 12.55 3.70 2.15
C GLU A 133 11.84 4.88 1.47
N PHE A 134 10.76 4.61 0.74
CA PHE A 134 9.97 5.64 0.08
C PHE A 134 9.40 6.66 1.06
N LEU A 135 8.89 6.20 2.21
CA LEU A 135 8.35 7.05 3.26
C LEU A 135 9.38 7.97 3.93
N GLN A 136 10.68 7.76 3.70
CA GLN A 136 11.73 8.67 4.17
C GLN A 136 12.07 9.77 3.16
N LEU A 137 11.48 9.77 1.96
CA LEU A 137 11.68 10.82 0.97
C LEU A 137 10.82 12.05 1.29
N ASP A 138 11.46 13.21 1.15
CA ASP A 138 10.83 14.51 1.28
C ASP A 138 10.06 14.82 -0.02
N ILE A 139 8.82 15.31 0.10
CA ILE A 139 7.92 15.53 -1.03
C ILE A 139 7.66 17.02 -1.18
N ASP A 140 7.92 17.55 -2.37
CA ASP A 140 7.60 18.95 -2.68
C ASP A 140 6.11 19.11 -3.03
N GLY A 141 5.54 20.24 -2.61
CA GLY A 141 4.15 20.61 -2.89
C GLY A 141 3.14 20.22 -1.80
N LEU A 142 3.61 19.72 -0.66
CA LEU A 142 2.79 19.44 0.51
C LEU A 142 2.30 20.72 1.18
N ASP A 143 1.15 20.64 1.83
CA ASP A 143 0.70 21.66 2.77
C ASP A 143 1.76 21.89 3.85
N SER A 144 2.09 23.16 4.04
CA SER A 144 3.16 23.62 4.94
C SER A 144 2.62 24.08 6.29
N ALA A 145 1.31 24.01 6.53
CA ALA A 145 0.74 24.38 7.81
C ALA A 145 1.34 23.51 8.95
N PRO A 146 1.77 24.10 10.08
CA PRO A 146 2.54 23.39 11.12
C PRO A 146 1.87 22.16 11.73
N ASP A 147 0.54 22.15 11.77
CA ASP A 147 -0.29 21.08 12.32
C ASP A 147 -1.01 20.29 11.22
N SER A 148 -0.53 20.39 9.97
CA SER A 148 -1.15 19.68 8.84
C SER A 148 -0.79 18.20 8.86
N ASP A 149 -1.81 17.36 8.68
CA ASP A 149 -1.68 15.93 8.40
C ASP A 149 -1.27 15.70 6.93
N ALA A 150 -0.22 16.41 6.49
CA ALA A 150 0.13 16.56 5.08
C ALA A 150 0.85 15.36 4.48
N ASP A 151 1.51 14.53 5.29
CA ASP A 151 2.25 13.37 4.80
C ASP A 151 2.15 12.22 5.81
N GLY A 152 1.23 11.31 5.51
CA GLY A 152 0.90 10.19 6.37
C GLY A 152 0.97 8.86 5.65
N PHE A 153 0.88 7.80 6.43
CA PHE A 153 0.83 6.44 5.91
C PHE A 153 -0.07 5.54 6.74
N ILE A 154 -0.50 4.45 6.12
CA ILE A 154 -1.31 3.40 6.72
C ILE A 154 -1.03 2.06 6.02
N VAL A 155 -1.23 0.97 6.74
CA VAL A 155 -1.37 -0.37 6.17
C VAL A 155 -2.81 -0.81 6.38
N GLN A 156 -3.45 -1.32 5.33
CA GLN A 156 -4.85 -1.78 5.39
C GLN A 156 -4.96 -3.22 4.91
N TRP A 157 -5.91 -3.98 5.46
CA TRP A 157 -6.20 -5.34 5.06
C TRP A 157 -7.70 -5.66 5.17
N GLY A 158 -8.19 -6.54 4.31
CA GLY A 158 -9.60 -6.96 4.32
C GLY A 158 -10.05 -7.52 2.99
N ARG A 159 -11.35 -7.82 2.87
CA ARG A 159 -11.96 -8.16 1.57
C ARG A 159 -12.71 -6.95 1.04
N ARG A 160 -12.43 -6.58 -0.21
CA ARG A 160 -13.16 -5.52 -0.92
C ARG A 160 -14.10 -6.19 -1.92
N SER A 161 -15.35 -5.73 -1.98
CA SER A 161 -16.37 -6.32 -2.86
C SER A 161 -16.06 -6.12 -4.35
N TRP A 162 -15.31 -5.08 -4.69
CA TRP A 162 -14.91 -4.76 -6.07
C TRP A 162 -13.62 -5.45 -6.53
N SER A 163 -12.85 -6.07 -5.64
CA SER A 163 -11.60 -6.78 -5.98
C SER A 163 -11.83 -8.27 -6.23
N ASP A 164 -12.91 -8.61 -6.95
CA ASP A 164 -13.37 -10.00 -7.12
C ASP A 164 -13.56 -10.73 -5.77
N ASN A 165 -13.89 -9.99 -4.72
CA ASN A 165 -14.01 -10.46 -3.35
C ASN A 165 -12.71 -11.09 -2.81
N ARG A 166 -11.52 -10.72 -3.30
CA ARG A 166 -10.23 -11.23 -2.82
C ARG A 166 -9.79 -10.56 -1.52
N VAL A 167 -8.93 -11.25 -0.77
CA VAL A 167 -8.21 -10.65 0.37
C VAL A 167 -7.20 -9.65 -0.18
N ILE A 168 -7.19 -8.45 0.39
CA ILE A 168 -6.32 -7.35 0.01
C ILE A 168 -5.41 -7.00 1.20
N LEU A 169 -4.16 -6.68 0.87
CA LEU A 169 -3.23 -5.94 1.72
C LEU A 169 -2.75 -4.72 0.95
N THR A 170 -2.84 -3.53 1.55
CA THR A 170 -2.45 -2.27 0.90
C THR A 170 -1.45 -1.51 1.76
N PHE A 171 -0.42 -0.98 1.11
CA PHE A 171 0.47 0.04 1.68
C PHE A 171 0.13 1.39 1.07
N THR A 172 -0.27 2.33 1.92
CA THR A 172 -0.77 3.64 1.47
C THR A 172 0.07 4.76 2.04
N ARG A 173 0.51 5.68 1.18
CA ARG A 173 1.02 7.01 1.58
C ARG A 173 0.01 8.07 1.14
N GLN A 174 -0.44 8.87 2.08
CA GLN A 174 -1.35 10.00 1.83
C GLN A 174 -0.57 11.31 1.85
N LEU A 175 -0.87 12.17 0.88
CA LEU A 175 -0.26 13.49 0.70
C LEU A 175 -1.35 14.55 0.63
N ALA A 176 -1.28 15.60 1.46
CA ALA A 176 -2.11 16.79 1.31
C ALA A 176 -1.35 17.81 0.45
N ILE A 177 -1.78 17.98 -0.80
CA ILE A 177 -1.09 18.79 -1.81
C ILE A 177 -1.66 20.20 -1.82
N ALA A 178 -0.79 21.18 -1.62
CA ALA A 178 -1.17 22.59 -1.66
C ALA A 178 -1.08 23.21 -3.08
N ASP A 179 -0.24 22.64 -3.93
CA ASP A 179 0.15 23.15 -5.26
C ASP A 179 -0.86 22.84 -6.40
N VAL A 180 -2.17 22.76 -6.11
CA VAL A 180 -3.18 22.43 -7.14
C VAL A 180 -4.23 23.52 -7.37
N VAL A 181 -4.55 24.32 -6.35
CA VAL A 181 -5.61 25.35 -6.41
C VAL A 181 -5.08 26.70 -5.93
N ASP A 182 -5.65 27.78 -6.47
CA ASP A 182 -5.33 29.16 -6.08
C ASP A 182 -5.49 29.36 -4.56
N HIS A 183 -4.39 29.74 -3.91
CA HIS A 183 -4.28 29.92 -2.46
C HIS A 183 -5.04 31.13 -1.92
N ASP A 184 -5.53 32.01 -2.81
CA ASP A 184 -6.25 33.23 -2.42
C ASP A 184 -7.72 32.97 -2.00
N ASP A 185 -8.23 31.74 -2.12
CA ASP A 185 -9.57 31.38 -1.61
C ASP A 185 -9.55 31.24 -0.06
N PRO A 186 -10.36 32.00 0.69
CA PRO A 186 -10.44 31.90 2.15
C PRO A 186 -10.97 30.54 2.65
N ASN A 187 -11.61 29.73 1.80
CA ASN A 187 -12.06 28.37 2.11
C ASN A 187 -11.18 27.29 1.48
N TRP A 188 -10.00 27.67 0.99
CA TRP A 188 -9.06 26.74 0.37
C TRP A 188 -8.72 25.57 1.30
N GLN A 189 -8.64 24.37 0.73
CA GLN A 189 -8.18 23.15 1.38
C GLN A 189 -7.20 22.44 0.44
N PRO A 190 -6.15 21.78 0.98
CA PRO A 190 -5.26 20.98 0.16
C PRO A 190 -6.02 19.80 -0.46
N GLU A 191 -5.61 19.38 -1.65
CA GLU A 191 -6.13 18.15 -2.25
C GLU A 191 -5.48 16.94 -1.58
N LEU A 192 -6.29 15.95 -1.19
CA LEU A 192 -5.77 14.70 -0.67
C LEU A 192 -5.46 13.75 -1.81
N TRP A 193 -4.20 13.32 -1.89
CA TRP A 193 -3.72 12.35 -2.87
C TRP A 193 -3.24 11.10 -2.15
N GLN A 194 -3.56 9.93 -2.68
CA GLN A 194 -3.16 8.64 -2.12
C GLN A 194 -2.36 7.84 -3.14
N LEU A 195 -1.22 7.33 -2.67
CA LEU A 195 -0.40 6.37 -3.37
C LEU A 195 -0.58 5.00 -2.70
N ASP A 196 -1.10 4.04 -3.45
CA ASP A 196 -1.44 2.72 -2.93
C ASP A 196 -0.69 1.64 -3.68
N LEU A 197 0.08 0.82 -2.95
CA LEU A 197 0.50 -0.50 -3.43
C LEU A 197 -0.50 -1.54 -2.91
N GLU A 198 -1.44 -1.92 -3.77
CA GLU A 198 -2.43 -2.93 -3.48
C GLU A 198 -1.90 -4.32 -3.86
N MET A 199 -2.08 -5.29 -2.98
CA MET A 199 -1.75 -6.70 -3.19
C MET A 199 -2.99 -7.54 -2.90
N ALA A 200 -3.43 -8.32 -3.89
CA ALA A 200 -4.58 -9.21 -3.78
C ALA A 200 -4.13 -10.66 -3.71
N PHE A 201 -4.73 -11.41 -2.80
CA PHE A 201 -4.42 -12.81 -2.54
C PHE A 201 -5.58 -13.70 -2.95
N ASP A 202 -5.27 -14.90 -3.42
CA ASP A 202 -6.28 -15.95 -3.59
C ASP A 202 -6.72 -16.47 -2.20
N ASP A 203 -7.82 -17.23 -2.18
CA ASP A 203 -8.31 -17.83 -0.94
C ASP A 203 -7.38 -18.95 -0.47
N GLU A 204 -6.53 -18.61 0.51
CA GLU A 204 -5.65 -19.54 1.19
C GLU A 204 -6.13 -19.81 2.61
N VAL A 205 -5.91 -21.04 3.09
CA VAL A 205 -6.36 -21.47 4.43
C VAL A 205 -5.79 -20.59 5.54
N ASP A 206 -4.53 -20.16 5.40
CA ASP A 206 -3.85 -19.34 6.40
C ASP A 206 -4.32 -17.87 6.39
N LEU A 207 -5.04 -17.45 5.36
CA LEU A 207 -5.64 -16.12 5.23
C LEU A 207 -7.11 -16.10 5.69
N ILE A 208 -7.71 -17.26 6.00
CA ILE A 208 -9.07 -17.35 6.52
C ILE A 208 -9.18 -16.56 7.82
N GLY A 209 -10.20 -15.72 7.91
CA GLY A 209 -10.47 -14.92 9.10
C GLY A 209 -9.77 -13.57 9.13
N LEU A 210 -8.96 -13.23 8.11
CA LEU A 210 -8.43 -11.87 7.94
C LEU A 210 -9.57 -10.84 7.80
N GLU A 211 -10.66 -11.21 7.12
CA GLU A 211 -11.88 -10.41 7.01
C GLU A 211 -12.74 -10.40 8.28
N SER A 212 -12.49 -11.33 9.20
CA SER A 212 -13.24 -11.46 10.46
C SER A 212 -12.55 -10.75 11.62
N LEU A 213 -11.38 -10.14 11.38
CA LEU A 213 -10.70 -9.29 12.37
C LEU A 213 -11.55 -8.06 12.67
N ASP A 214 -11.53 -7.62 13.92
CA ASP A 214 -12.17 -6.39 14.39
C ASP A 214 -11.39 -5.12 14.00
N VAL A 215 -10.19 -5.30 13.47
CA VAL A 215 -9.28 -4.26 12.98
C VAL A 215 -8.87 -4.59 11.55
N HIS A 216 -8.99 -3.59 10.66
CA HIS A 216 -8.72 -3.71 9.22
C HIS A 216 -7.61 -2.79 8.74
N ASP A 217 -6.98 -2.04 9.64
CA ASP A 217 -5.86 -1.17 9.32
C ASP A 217 -5.07 -0.81 10.58
N THR A 218 -3.90 -0.20 10.39
CA THR A 218 -3.08 0.32 11.50
C THR A 218 -3.53 1.70 11.99
N GLY A 219 -4.51 2.31 11.35
CA GLY A 219 -4.82 3.74 11.41
C GLY A 219 -3.74 4.60 10.75
N PHE A 220 -4.13 5.78 10.27
CA PHE A 220 -3.18 6.74 9.71
C PHE A 220 -2.19 7.24 10.76
N ARG A 221 -0.97 7.51 10.31
CA ARG A 221 0.12 8.09 11.11
C ARG A 221 0.80 9.20 10.30
N PHE A 222 1.00 10.36 10.91
CA PHE A 222 1.62 11.55 10.29
C PHE A 222 2.94 11.99 10.96
N PRO A 223 3.87 11.07 11.30
CA PRO A 223 5.12 11.48 11.93
C PRO A 223 6.02 12.20 10.92
N PRO A 224 6.76 13.24 11.35
CA PRO A 224 7.73 13.91 10.48
C PRO A 224 8.86 12.95 10.09
N ILE A 225 9.38 13.13 8.87
CA ILE A 225 10.51 12.34 8.32
C ILE A 225 11.71 12.34 9.28
N GLY A 226 12.35 11.19 9.44
CA GLY A 226 13.46 10.96 10.37
C GLY A 226 13.09 10.01 11.51
N PRO A 227 13.70 10.16 12.71
CA PRO A 227 13.60 9.17 13.78
C PRO A 227 12.17 8.88 14.25
N ARG A 228 11.28 9.90 14.27
CA ARG A 228 9.88 9.71 14.66
C ARG A 228 9.13 8.85 13.66
N ARG A 229 9.34 9.07 12.36
CA ARG A 229 8.75 8.23 11.31
C ARG A 229 9.32 6.82 11.33
N ALA A 230 10.63 6.66 11.55
CA ALA A 230 11.24 5.34 11.70
C ALA A 230 10.66 4.54 12.89
N ALA A 231 10.39 5.21 14.03
CA ALA A 231 9.73 4.59 15.18
C ALA A 231 8.30 4.16 14.84
N ALA A 232 7.51 5.06 14.23
CA ALA A 232 6.14 4.74 13.83
C ALA A 232 6.08 3.58 12.83
N LEU A 233 7.01 3.51 11.86
CA LEU A 233 7.13 2.37 10.94
C LEU A 233 7.44 1.05 11.66
N THR A 234 8.27 1.11 12.70
CA THR A 234 8.57 -0.07 13.53
C THR A 234 7.32 -0.52 14.29
N ASP A 235 6.54 0.44 14.83
CA ASP A 235 5.30 0.15 15.55
C ASP A 235 4.22 -0.42 14.61
N THR A 236 4.05 0.18 13.42
CA THR A 236 3.16 -0.31 12.35
C THR A 236 3.54 -1.73 11.94
N TRP A 237 4.83 -2.01 11.76
CA TRP A 237 5.30 -3.37 11.49
C TRP A 237 4.94 -4.33 12.64
N ALA A 238 5.25 -3.95 13.88
CA ALA A 238 4.93 -4.78 15.04
C ALA A 238 3.42 -5.05 15.16
N GLU A 239 2.58 -4.09 14.80
CA GLU A 239 1.12 -4.21 14.79
C GLU A 239 0.62 -5.21 13.73
N THR A 240 1.12 -5.14 12.49
CA THR A 240 0.76 -6.13 11.45
C THR A 240 1.19 -7.54 11.85
N GLN A 241 2.27 -7.65 12.63
CA GLN A 241 2.72 -8.92 13.17
C GLN A 241 1.88 -9.46 14.35
N ARG A 242 0.89 -8.74 14.90
CA ARG A 242 0.06 -9.25 16.01
C ARG A 242 -0.97 -10.28 15.56
N HIS A 243 -1.56 -10.08 14.39
CA HIS A 243 -2.66 -10.90 13.91
C HIS A 243 -2.15 -12.03 13.00
N ALA A 244 -2.49 -13.28 13.33
CA ALA A 244 -1.99 -14.43 12.58
C ALA A 244 -2.33 -14.41 11.08
N PRO A 245 -3.56 -14.06 10.65
CA PRO A 245 -3.88 -13.97 9.23
C PRO A 245 -3.10 -12.85 8.50
N VAL A 246 -2.83 -11.73 9.19
CA VAL A 246 -2.04 -10.63 8.61
C VAL A 246 -0.57 -11.07 8.46
N ARG A 247 -0.01 -11.78 9.44
CA ARG A 247 1.33 -12.39 9.29
C ARG A 247 1.40 -13.38 8.14
N ALA A 248 0.36 -14.18 7.95
CA ALA A 248 0.29 -15.13 6.83
C ALA A 248 0.30 -14.39 5.49
N ALA A 249 -0.43 -13.28 5.36
CA ALA A 249 -0.39 -12.43 4.16
C ALA A 249 1.03 -11.90 3.86
N TRP A 250 1.83 -11.65 4.90
CA TRP A 250 3.21 -11.16 4.74
C TRP A 250 4.20 -12.17 4.19
N ILE A 251 3.91 -13.46 4.30
CA ILE A 251 4.76 -14.54 3.78
C ILE A 251 4.16 -15.21 2.54
N ALA A 252 2.90 -14.91 2.23
CA ALA A 252 2.21 -15.40 1.04
C ALA A 252 2.66 -14.65 -0.22
N THR A 253 2.41 -15.24 -1.38
CA THR A 253 2.63 -14.60 -2.67
C THR A 253 1.30 -14.01 -3.16
N PRO A 254 1.19 -12.68 -3.33
CA PRO A 254 0.00 -12.08 -3.93
C PRO A 254 -0.31 -12.68 -5.31
N ALA A 255 -1.58 -12.95 -5.57
CA ALA A 255 -2.08 -13.39 -6.87
C ALA A 255 -2.01 -12.24 -7.91
N SER A 256 -2.14 -11.01 -7.45
CA SER A 256 -1.93 -9.80 -8.25
C SER A 256 -1.52 -8.63 -7.37
N SER A 257 -0.91 -7.62 -7.99
CA SER A 257 -0.61 -6.36 -7.33
C SER A 257 -0.71 -5.19 -8.29
N GLY A 258 -0.81 -3.97 -7.76
CA GLY A 258 -0.83 -2.76 -8.55
C GLY A 258 -0.45 -1.55 -7.72
N LEU A 259 0.18 -0.58 -8.40
CA LEU A 259 0.47 0.73 -7.84
C LEU A 259 -0.45 1.77 -8.48
N SER A 260 -1.20 2.50 -7.66
CA SER A 260 -2.01 3.65 -8.08
C SER A 260 -1.52 4.93 -7.41
N PHE A 261 -1.87 6.07 -8.02
CA PHE A 261 -1.68 7.39 -7.43
C PHE A 261 -2.79 8.32 -7.90
N GLU A 262 -3.69 8.67 -7.00
CA GLU A 262 -4.95 9.33 -7.34
C GLU A 262 -5.36 10.36 -6.30
N CYS A 263 -6.18 11.32 -6.74
CA CYS A 263 -6.83 12.27 -5.86
C CYS A 263 -8.06 11.60 -5.23
N VAL A 264 -8.16 11.69 -3.90
CA VAL A 264 -9.27 11.18 -3.09
C VAL A 264 -10.04 12.37 -2.53
N CYS A 265 -10.92 12.92 -3.37
CA CYS A 265 -11.80 14.04 -3.05
C CYS A 265 -13.25 13.63 -2.77
#